data_AF-A0A7S2D894-F1
#
_entry.id   AF-A0A7S2D894-F1
#
_cell.length_a   1.000
_cell.length_b   1.000
_cell.length_c   1.000
_cell.angle_alpha   90.00
_cell.angle_beta   90.00
_cell.angle_gamma   90.00
#
_symmetry.space_group_name_H-M   'P 1'
#
loop_
_entity.id
_entity.type
_entity.pdbx_description
1 polymer ?
#
loop_
_entity_poly.entity_id
_entity_poly.type
_entity_poly.pdbx_seq_one_letter_code
_entity_poly.pdbx_strand_id
1 'polypeptide(L)'
;GTVTCWGDPAAGGDCRDLDLAGTTDIYSTYHAFVALNRNTGKATCWGDPTWGGDCSGLNFTGISTIYSTRYAFLAVSKTDGRTVCWGERKKGGDCEGLNLLGFDDIHSSWGVFLAHNPQTGAVRCWGSHRAYYGDMRACSSHNFSADVTIHSSPHAFLALDRQAGTAVCWGDADAGDCSDVNFTGVTEVVSDR
;
A
#
# COMPACT_ATOMS: atom_id res chain seq x y z
N GLY A 1 9.70 -16.99 -17.62
CA GLY A 1 8.93 -17.90 -16.75
C GLY A 1 7.54 -18.05 -17.30
N THR A 2 6.80 -19.06 -16.86
CA THR A 2 5.37 -19.26 -17.17
C THR A 2 4.55 -18.86 -15.96
N VAL A 3 3.47 -18.11 -16.15
CA VAL A 3 2.52 -17.78 -15.07
C VAL A 3 1.44 -18.87 -15.01
N THR A 4 1.06 -19.28 -13.81
CA THR A 4 -0.01 -20.26 -13.58
C THR A 4 -0.87 -19.77 -12.43
N CYS A 5 -2.18 -19.96 -12.57
CA CYS A 5 -3.17 -19.51 -11.60
C CYS A 5 -4.02 -20.70 -11.16
N TRP A 6 -4.48 -20.64 -9.91
CA TRP A 6 -5.38 -21.61 -9.31
C TRP A 6 -6.24 -20.92 -8.25
N GLY A 7 -7.37 -21.52 -7.90
CA GLY A 7 -8.31 -21.00 -6.90
C GLY A 7 -9.62 -20.50 -7.53
N ASP A 8 -10.29 -19.57 -6.86
CA ASP A 8 -11.55 -18.99 -7.32
C ASP A 8 -11.32 -18.15 -8.60
N PRO A 9 -11.91 -18.52 -9.75
CA PRO A 9 -11.77 -17.76 -10.99
C PRO A 9 -12.20 -16.30 -10.87
N ALA A 10 -13.22 -15.99 -10.07
CA ALA A 10 -13.69 -14.61 -9.86
C ALA A 10 -12.67 -13.76 -9.10
N ALA A 11 -11.84 -14.39 -8.27
CA ALA A 11 -10.75 -13.76 -7.51
C ALA A 11 -9.39 -13.82 -8.23
N GLY A 12 -9.36 -14.23 -9.51
CA GLY A 12 -8.14 -14.31 -10.31
C GLY A 12 -7.45 -15.69 -10.34
N GLY A 13 -8.15 -16.73 -9.91
CA GLY A 13 -7.69 -18.12 -9.94
C GLY A 13 -7.63 -18.76 -11.34
N ASP A 14 -8.05 -18.05 -12.39
CA ASP A 14 -7.93 -18.48 -13.78
C ASP A 14 -7.21 -17.41 -14.62
N CYS A 15 -6.13 -17.82 -15.31
CA CYS A 15 -5.37 -16.96 -16.22
C CYS A 15 -5.02 -17.64 -17.55
N ARG A 16 -5.75 -18.69 -17.93
CA ARG A 16 -5.45 -19.48 -19.14
C ARG A 16 -5.57 -18.67 -20.43
N ASP A 17 -6.44 -17.66 -20.44
CA ASP A 17 -6.72 -16.81 -21.60
C ASP A 17 -5.95 -15.46 -21.57
N LEU A 18 -4.98 -15.29 -20.67
CA LEU A 18 -4.21 -14.06 -20.51
C LEU A 18 -2.84 -14.15 -21.18
N ASP A 19 -2.47 -13.11 -21.93
CA ASP A 19 -1.10 -12.93 -22.44
C ASP A 19 -0.19 -12.34 -21.35
N LEU A 20 0.44 -13.23 -20.60
CA LEU A 20 1.38 -12.89 -19.51
C LEU A 20 2.85 -13.05 -19.95
N ALA A 21 3.10 -13.07 -21.26
CA ALA A 21 4.46 -13.21 -21.78
C ALA A 21 5.28 -11.95 -21.49
N GLY A 22 6.50 -12.16 -20.97
CA GLY A 22 7.43 -11.07 -20.65
C GLY A 22 7.09 -10.31 -19.35
N THR A 23 6.14 -10.78 -18.54
CA THR A 23 5.93 -10.29 -17.18
C THR A 23 7.22 -10.40 -16.37
N THR A 24 7.57 -9.32 -15.67
CA THR A 24 8.71 -9.29 -14.75
C THR A 24 8.25 -9.40 -13.30
N ASP A 25 7.05 -8.90 -12.98
CA ASP A 25 6.53 -8.81 -11.62
C ASP A 25 5.02 -9.06 -11.59
N ILE A 26 4.54 -9.67 -10.52
CA ILE A 26 3.12 -9.88 -10.25
C ILE A 26 2.82 -9.35 -8.85
N TYR A 27 1.70 -8.63 -8.73
CA TYR A 27 1.18 -8.11 -7.47
C TYR A 27 -0.28 -8.52 -7.31
N SER A 28 -0.77 -8.50 -6.08
CA SER A 28 -2.11 -8.95 -5.76
C SER A 28 -2.77 -8.08 -4.69
N THR A 29 -4.07 -7.83 -4.85
CA THR A 29 -4.97 -7.56 -3.72
C THR A 29 -5.56 -8.90 -3.25
N TYR A 30 -6.58 -8.87 -2.40
CA TYR A 30 -7.20 -10.11 -1.94
C TYR A 30 -8.00 -10.85 -3.02
N HIS A 31 -8.49 -10.14 -4.05
CA HIS A 31 -9.34 -10.70 -5.11
C HIS A 31 -8.92 -10.30 -6.54
N ALA A 32 -7.75 -9.68 -6.71
CA ALA A 32 -7.27 -9.29 -8.03
C ALA A 32 -5.75 -9.34 -8.11
N PHE A 33 -5.25 -9.34 -9.34
CA PHE A 33 -3.84 -9.38 -9.67
C PHE A 33 -3.50 -8.40 -10.78
N VAL A 34 -2.23 -7.99 -10.80
CA VAL A 34 -1.62 -7.27 -11.92
C VAL A 34 -0.27 -7.89 -12.24
N ALA A 35 -0.08 -8.25 -13.50
CA ALA A 35 1.19 -8.63 -14.08
C ALA A 35 1.78 -7.41 -14.78
N LEU A 36 3.00 -7.02 -14.42
CA LEU A 36 3.71 -5.88 -14.97
C LEU A 36 5.01 -6.34 -15.64
N ASN A 37 5.29 -5.81 -16.82
CA ASN A 37 6.64 -5.76 -17.36
C ASN A 37 7.22 -4.38 -17.02
N ARG A 38 8.08 -4.33 -15.98
CA ARG A 38 8.67 -3.07 -15.49
C ARG A 38 9.54 -2.36 -16.53
N ASN A 39 10.06 -3.07 -17.53
CA ASN A 39 10.91 -2.48 -18.57
C ASN A 39 10.09 -1.76 -19.64
N THR A 40 8.88 -2.23 -19.95
CA THR A 40 8.04 -1.66 -21.02
C THR A 40 6.84 -0.89 -20.49
N GLY A 41 6.42 -1.13 -19.25
CA GLY A 41 5.15 -0.65 -18.72
C GLY A 41 3.91 -1.40 -19.23
N LYS A 42 4.07 -2.50 -19.98
CA LYS A 42 2.93 -3.37 -20.33
C LYS A 42 2.40 -4.02 -19.07
N ALA A 43 1.10 -3.88 -18.82
CA ALA A 43 0.42 -4.51 -17.69
C ALA A 43 -0.82 -5.29 -18.12
N THR A 44 -1.17 -6.30 -17.35
CA THR A 44 -2.41 -7.08 -17.51
C THR A 44 -2.99 -7.31 -16.12
N CYS A 45 -4.24 -6.91 -15.91
CA CYS A 45 -4.97 -7.12 -14.66
C CYS A 45 -6.08 -8.14 -14.85
N TRP A 46 -6.36 -8.89 -13.80
CA TRP A 46 -7.45 -9.87 -13.77
C TRP A 46 -7.94 -10.12 -12.34
N GLY A 47 -9.09 -10.79 -12.21
CA GLY A 47 -9.83 -10.95 -10.95
C GLY A 47 -10.96 -9.94 -10.81
N ASP A 48 -11.37 -9.63 -9.57
CA ASP A 48 -12.49 -8.75 -9.29
C ASP A 48 -12.16 -7.29 -9.72
N PRO A 49 -12.90 -6.70 -10.68
CA PRO A 49 -12.67 -5.33 -11.13
C PRO A 49 -12.76 -4.29 -10.01
N THR A 50 -13.63 -4.51 -9.02
CA THR A 50 -13.81 -3.59 -7.88
C THR A 50 -12.61 -3.61 -6.92
N TRP A 51 -11.75 -4.63 -7.00
CA TRP A 51 -10.53 -4.79 -6.20
C TRP A 51 -9.26 -4.61 -7.03
N GLY A 52 -9.40 -4.10 -8.27
CA GLY A 52 -8.29 -3.77 -9.16
C GLY A 52 -8.01 -4.79 -10.26
N GLY A 53 -8.95 -5.70 -10.53
CA GLY A 53 -8.87 -6.68 -11.61
C GLY A 53 -9.02 -6.08 -13.02
N ASP A 54 -9.35 -4.79 -13.12
CA ASP A 54 -9.37 -4.03 -14.37
C ASP A 54 -8.41 -2.84 -14.27
N CYS A 55 -7.46 -2.77 -15.20
CA CYS A 55 -6.54 -1.65 -15.39
C CYS A 55 -6.56 -1.11 -16.82
N SER A 56 -7.67 -1.31 -17.53
CA SER A 56 -7.87 -0.71 -18.85
C SER A 56 -7.77 0.82 -18.78
N GLY A 57 -7.06 1.41 -19.74
CA GLY A 57 -6.81 2.85 -19.80
C GLY A 57 -5.75 3.40 -18.83
N LEU A 58 -5.13 2.55 -18.00
CA LEU A 58 -4.05 2.97 -17.10
C LEU A 58 -2.68 2.90 -17.78
N ASN A 59 -1.79 3.84 -17.45
CA ASN A 59 -0.44 3.91 -18.01
C ASN A 59 0.63 3.61 -16.94
N PHE A 60 1.33 2.48 -17.14
CA PHE A 60 2.39 2.01 -16.25
C PHE A 60 3.80 2.29 -16.78
N THR A 61 3.96 3.10 -17.83
CA THR A 61 5.28 3.47 -18.37
C THR A 61 6.12 4.18 -17.31
N GLY A 62 7.30 3.66 -17.01
CA GLY A 62 8.19 4.22 -15.97
C GLY A 62 7.75 3.91 -14.54
N ILE A 63 6.72 3.09 -14.32
CA ILE A 63 6.39 2.61 -12.98
C ILE A 63 7.50 1.68 -12.48
N SER A 64 7.95 1.95 -11.27
CA SER A 64 9.05 1.23 -10.63
C SER A 64 8.59 0.15 -9.66
N THR A 65 7.47 0.37 -8.98
CA THR A 65 6.93 -0.52 -7.94
C THR A 65 5.42 -0.35 -7.86
N ILE A 66 4.73 -1.45 -7.54
CA ILE A 66 3.31 -1.45 -7.18
C ILE A 66 3.20 -1.91 -5.72
N TYR A 67 2.34 -1.22 -4.98
CA TYR A 67 1.93 -1.55 -3.62
C TYR A 67 0.43 -1.89 -3.63
N SER A 68 -0.04 -2.56 -2.60
CA SER A 68 -1.43 -2.99 -2.49
C SER A 68 -1.94 -2.83 -1.07
N THR A 69 -3.15 -2.29 -0.92
CA THR A 69 -3.97 -2.61 0.25
C THR A 69 -4.66 -3.95 0.02
N ARG A 70 -5.57 -4.33 0.91
CA ARG A 70 -6.41 -5.51 0.68
C ARG A 70 -7.35 -5.34 -0.53
N TYR A 71 -7.70 -4.10 -0.91
CA TYR A 71 -8.75 -3.80 -1.91
C TYR A 71 -8.30 -2.96 -3.11
N ALA A 72 -7.08 -2.41 -3.09
CA ALA A 72 -6.64 -1.46 -4.11
C ALA A 72 -5.14 -1.53 -4.34
N PHE A 73 -4.71 -0.99 -5.47
CA PHE A 73 -3.30 -0.89 -5.85
C PHE A 73 -2.85 0.57 -5.93
N LEU A 74 -1.55 0.77 -5.71
CA LEU A 74 -0.81 2.01 -5.94
C LEU A 74 0.42 1.68 -6.77
N ALA A 75 0.53 2.23 -7.98
CA ALA A 75 1.75 2.22 -8.77
C ALA A 75 2.51 3.53 -8.58
N VAL A 76 3.82 3.47 -8.34
CA VAL A 76 4.68 4.65 -8.15
C VAL A 76 5.87 4.63 -9.09
N SER A 77 6.09 5.76 -9.75
CA SER A 77 7.33 6.06 -10.47
C SER A 77 8.32 6.72 -9.51
N LYS A 78 9.45 6.05 -9.24
CA LYS A 78 10.50 6.59 -8.38
C LYS A 78 11.27 7.77 -8.99
N THR A 79 11.17 7.99 -10.30
CA THR A 79 11.93 9.05 -10.98
C THR A 79 11.22 10.41 -10.94
N ASP A 80 9.89 10.43 -11.05
CA ASP A 80 9.09 11.67 -11.13
C ASP A 80 7.98 11.74 -10.05
N GLY A 81 7.85 10.70 -9.22
CA GLY A 81 6.85 10.62 -8.16
C GLY A 81 5.43 10.42 -8.64
N ARG A 82 5.20 10.21 -9.94
CA ARG A 82 3.87 10.00 -10.51
C ARG A 82 3.24 8.75 -9.90
N THR A 83 1.97 8.88 -9.55
CA THR A 83 1.16 7.78 -8.99
C THR A 83 0.04 7.38 -9.94
N VAL A 84 -0.37 6.11 -9.85
CA VAL A 84 -1.62 5.60 -10.43
C VAL A 84 -2.27 4.69 -9.39
N CYS A 85 -3.54 4.95 -9.06
CA CYS A 85 -4.30 4.11 -8.15
C CYS A 85 -5.53 3.55 -8.83
N TRP A 86 -5.89 2.33 -8.47
CA TRP A 86 -7.08 1.66 -8.96
C TRP A 86 -7.55 0.57 -7.99
N GLY A 87 -8.76 0.05 -8.21
CA GLY A 87 -9.49 -0.77 -7.23
C GLY A 87 -10.46 0.08 -6.41
N GLU A 88 -10.76 -0.32 -5.17
CA GLU A 88 -11.74 0.41 -4.37
C GLU A 88 -11.18 1.77 -3.93
N ARG A 89 -11.69 2.84 -4.56
CA ARG A 89 -11.48 4.25 -4.24
C ARG A 89 -11.44 4.53 -2.73
N LYS A 90 -12.42 4.07 -1.94
CA LYS A 90 -12.46 4.35 -0.48
C LYS A 90 -11.48 3.53 0.34
N LYS A 91 -10.66 2.67 -0.30
CA LYS A 91 -9.68 1.78 0.33
C LYS A 91 -8.29 1.88 -0.28
N GLY A 92 -8.00 3.03 -0.91
CA GLY A 92 -6.68 3.35 -1.47
C GLY A 92 -6.66 3.47 -3.01
N GLY A 93 -7.77 3.14 -3.69
CA GLY A 93 -7.88 3.18 -5.15
C GLY A 93 -8.05 4.58 -5.76
N ASP A 94 -7.91 5.64 -4.96
CA ASP A 94 -8.03 7.03 -5.41
C ASP A 94 -6.84 7.85 -4.88
N CYS A 95 -5.99 8.32 -5.80
CA CYS A 95 -4.85 9.16 -5.50
C CYS A 95 -4.74 10.34 -6.47
N GLU A 96 -5.88 10.93 -6.83
CA GLU A 96 -5.92 12.12 -7.66
C GLU A 96 -5.01 13.23 -7.09
N GLY A 97 -4.12 13.77 -7.94
CA GLY A 97 -3.18 14.83 -7.56
C GLY A 97 -2.04 14.39 -6.63
N LEU A 98 -1.92 13.11 -6.29
CA LEU A 98 -0.86 12.61 -5.41
C LEU A 98 0.48 12.48 -6.17
N ASN A 99 1.51 13.15 -5.67
CA ASN A 99 2.89 12.93 -6.09
C ASN A 99 3.71 12.45 -4.88
N LEU A 100 4.44 11.35 -5.08
CA LEU A 100 5.23 10.67 -4.05
C LEU A 100 6.74 10.75 -4.32
N LEU A 101 7.21 11.80 -5.00
CA LEU A 101 8.65 12.02 -5.19
C LEU A 101 9.32 12.23 -3.82
N GLY A 102 10.32 11.40 -3.52
CA GLY A 102 11.03 11.38 -2.23
C GLY A 102 10.28 10.68 -1.09
N PHE A 103 9.10 10.10 -1.35
CA PHE A 103 8.42 9.23 -0.39
C PHE A 103 8.86 7.78 -0.64
N ASP A 104 9.92 7.36 0.05
CA ASP A 104 10.56 6.07 -0.17
C ASP A 104 10.04 4.96 0.77
N ASP A 105 9.27 5.33 1.79
CA ASP A 105 8.75 4.41 2.81
C ASP A 105 7.22 4.33 2.74
N ILE A 106 6.70 3.30 2.04
CA ILE A 106 5.26 3.12 1.80
C ILE A 106 4.75 1.89 2.54
N HIS A 107 3.74 2.10 3.38
CA HIS A 107 3.07 1.12 4.21
C HIS A 107 1.59 1.02 3.85
N SER A 108 0.96 -0.09 4.22
CA SER A 108 -0.45 -0.32 3.98
C SER A 108 -1.10 -1.12 5.09
N SER A 109 -2.29 -0.71 5.49
CA SER A 109 -3.25 -1.57 6.18
C SER A 109 -4.17 -2.24 5.15
N TRP A 110 -5.25 -2.88 5.60
CA TRP A 110 -6.27 -3.38 4.68
C TRP A 110 -6.88 -2.31 3.79
N GLY A 111 -6.96 -1.05 4.20
CA GLY A 111 -7.68 -0.03 3.42
C GLY A 111 -7.08 1.37 3.42
N VAL A 112 -5.86 1.53 3.93
CA VAL A 112 -5.16 2.81 3.97
C VAL A 112 -3.74 2.59 3.48
N PHE A 113 -3.27 3.49 2.63
CA PHE A 113 -1.84 3.65 2.36
C PHE A 113 -1.28 4.79 3.20
N LEU A 114 -0.04 4.62 3.64
CA LEU A 114 0.77 5.64 4.28
C LEU A 114 2.10 5.72 3.54
N ALA A 115 2.46 6.91 3.09
CA ALA A 115 3.76 7.20 2.51
C ALA A 115 4.50 8.17 3.43
N HIS A 116 5.72 7.82 3.83
CA HIS A 116 6.61 8.64 4.63
C HIS A 116 7.83 9.04 3.80
N ASN A 117 8.25 10.30 3.96
CA ASN A 117 9.48 10.84 3.40
C ASN A 117 10.53 10.91 4.52
N PRO A 118 11.50 9.98 4.58
CA PRO A 118 12.48 9.90 5.66
C PRO A 118 13.45 11.08 5.71
N GLN A 119 13.53 11.90 4.66
CA GLN A 119 14.41 13.07 4.64
C GLN A 119 13.75 14.29 5.30
N THR A 120 12.42 14.36 5.27
CA THR A 120 11.65 15.54 5.70
C THR A 120 10.70 15.26 6.87
N GLY A 121 10.42 13.99 7.17
CA GLY A 121 9.36 13.60 8.11
C GLY A 121 7.95 13.75 7.54
N ALA A 122 7.79 14.21 6.29
CA ALA A 122 6.48 14.41 5.70
C ALA A 122 5.75 13.08 5.51
N VAL A 123 4.47 13.06 5.84
CA VAL A 123 3.61 11.88 5.68
C VAL A 123 2.39 12.21 4.82
N ARG A 124 2.00 11.26 3.98
CA ARG A 124 0.74 11.30 3.21
C ARG A 124 -0.03 10.02 3.43
N CYS A 125 -1.32 10.16 3.71
CA CYS A 125 -2.24 9.04 3.90
C CYS A 125 -3.50 9.21 3.07
N TRP A 126 -3.98 8.10 2.51
CA TRP A 126 -5.23 8.08 1.75
C TRP A 126 -5.91 6.71 1.82
N GLY A 127 -7.22 6.70 1.58
CA GLY A 127 -8.07 5.50 1.65
C GLY A 127 -9.20 5.62 2.67
N SER A 128 -9.30 4.66 3.57
CA SER A 128 -10.42 4.53 4.49
C SER A 128 -10.34 5.51 5.66
N HIS A 129 -11.43 6.21 5.97
CA HIS A 129 -11.59 6.99 7.21
C HIS A 129 -12.15 6.17 8.40
N ARG A 130 -12.32 4.86 8.23
CA ARG A 130 -12.81 3.98 9.30
C ARG A 130 -11.63 3.41 10.09
N ALA A 131 -11.70 3.50 11.41
CA ALA A 131 -10.72 2.97 12.38
C ALA A 131 -10.32 1.53 12.06
N TYR A 132 -11.28 0.64 11.81
CA TYR A 132 -11.07 -0.76 11.43
C TYR A 132 -10.07 -0.98 10.26
N TYR A 133 -9.84 0.02 9.41
CA TYR A 133 -8.92 -0.06 8.29
C TYR A 133 -7.69 0.84 8.49
N GLY A 134 -7.38 1.30 9.70
CA GLY A 134 -6.23 2.16 10.00
C GLY A 134 -6.46 3.66 9.84
N ASP A 135 -7.71 4.12 9.70
CA ASP A 135 -8.15 5.53 9.62
C ASP A 135 -7.14 6.56 9.04
N MET A 136 -7.29 6.87 7.75
CA MET A 136 -6.44 7.86 7.07
C MET A 136 -6.48 9.27 7.69
N ARG A 137 -7.55 9.62 8.44
CA ARG A 137 -7.68 10.95 9.04
C ARG A 137 -6.78 11.10 10.26
N ALA A 138 -6.65 10.03 11.05
CA ALA A 138 -5.75 10.00 12.20
C ALA A 138 -4.29 10.18 11.75
N CYS A 139 -3.86 9.46 10.72
CA CYS A 139 -2.52 9.63 10.13
C CYS A 139 -2.20 11.10 9.77
N SER A 140 -3.14 11.78 9.09
CA SER A 140 -2.94 13.17 8.65
C SER A 140 -2.92 14.19 9.80
N SER A 141 -3.30 13.78 11.01
CA SER A 141 -3.34 14.66 12.20
C SER A 141 -2.04 14.66 13.00
N HIS A 142 -1.11 13.75 12.68
CA HIS A 142 0.15 13.61 13.37
C HIS A 142 1.28 14.31 12.61
N ASN A 143 2.19 14.93 13.36
CA ASN A 143 3.43 15.47 12.83
C ASN A 143 4.57 14.54 13.25
N PHE A 144 5.21 13.89 12.28
CA PHE A 144 6.25 12.92 12.53
C PHE A 144 7.63 13.57 12.39
N SER A 145 8.58 13.15 13.22
CA SER A 145 10.00 13.47 12.99
C SER A 145 10.51 12.68 11.78
N ALA A 146 11.59 13.13 11.15
CA ALA A 146 12.21 12.40 10.03
C ALA A 146 12.72 11.00 10.44
N ASP A 147 13.01 10.81 11.72
CA ASP A 147 13.61 9.60 12.28
C ASP A 147 12.58 8.57 12.80
N VAL A 148 11.29 8.72 12.46
CA VAL A 148 10.30 7.70 12.81
C VAL A 148 10.42 6.46 11.92
N THR A 149 10.13 5.29 12.48
CA THR A 149 9.85 4.09 11.69
C THR A 149 8.38 3.76 11.77
N ILE A 150 7.79 3.52 10.61
CA ILE A 150 6.39 3.12 10.50
C ILE A 150 6.29 1.59 10.51
N HIS A 151 5.36 1.08 11.29
CA HIS A 151 4.91 -0.30 11.31
C HIS A 151 3.42 -0.34 10.99
N SER A 152 2.99 -1.37 10.29
CA SER A 152 1.59 -1.55 9.88
C SER A 152 1.11 -2.94 10.22
N SER A 153 -0.18 -3.02 10.56
CA SER A 153 -0.95 -4.26 10.67
C SER A 153 -2.15 -4.17 9.71
N PRO A 154 -2.93 -5.25 9.55
CA PRO A 154 -4.23 -5.20 8.88
C PRO A 154 -5.13 -4.02 9.25
N HIS A 155 -5.10 -3.59 10.52
CA HIS A 155 -6.10 -2.70 11.12
C HIS A 155 -5.54 -1.39 11.68
N ALA A 156 -4.22 -1.28 11.83
CA ALA A 156 -3.59 -0.19 12.56
C ALA A 156 -2.19 0.14 12.03
N PHE A 157 -1.67 1.27 12.50
CA PHE A 157 -0.32 1.72 12.28
C PHE A 157 0.33 2.14 13.59
N LEU A 158 1.66 2.09 13.60
CA LEU A 158 2.50 2.54 14.70
C LEU A 158 3.67 3.32 14.11
N ALA A 159 3.88 4.54 14.58
CA ALA A 159 5.05 5.35 14.28
C ALA A 159 5.95 5.40 15.53
N LEU A 160 7.13 4.79 15.45
CA LEU A 160 8.09 4.71 16.54
C LEU A 160 9.21 5.75 16.35
N ASP A 161 9.35 6.66 17.30
CA ASP A 161 10.54 7.50 17.43
C ASP A 161 11.55 6.81 18.35
N ARG A 162 12.58 6.21 17.74
CA ARG A 162 13.60 5.45 18.49
C ARG A 162 14.49 6.32 19.36
N GLN A 163 14.68 7.59 19.01
CA GLN A 163 15.53 8.50 19.79
C GLN A 163 14.79 8.99 21.04
N ALA A 164 13.52 9.35 20.88
CA ALA A 164 12.67 9.78 21.98
C ALA A 164 12.18 8.60 22.83
N GLY A 165 12.18 7.38 22.28
CA GLY A 165 11.61 6.20 22.93
C GLY A 165 10.08 6.29 23.07
N THR A 166 9.44 7.01 22.15
CA THR A 166 7.98 7.23 22.12
C THR A 166 7.37 6.65 20.86
N ALA A 167 6.08 6.33 20.91
CA ALA A 167 5.35 5.90 19.73
C ALA A 167 3.96 6.54 19.67
N VAL A 168 3.44 6.65 18.46
CA VAL A 168 2.05 7.02 18.19
C VAL A 168 1.40 5.86 17.47
N CYS A 169 0.27 5.39 17.97
CA CYS A 169 -0.50 4.31 17.38
C CYS A 169 -1.92 4.77 17.08
N TRP A 170 -2.46 4.27 15.98
CA TRP A 170 -3.82 4.59 15.56
C TRP A 170 -4.39 3.49 14.68
N GLY A 171 -5.72 3.49 14.56
CA GLY A 171 -6.46 2.50 13.81
C GLY A 171 -7.59 1.92 14.65
N ASP A 172 -7.86 0.63 14.44
CA ASP A 172 -8.85 -0.09 15.24
C ASP A 172 -8.46 -0.10 16.72
N ALA A 173 -9.44 -0.04 17.63
CA ALA A 173 -9.14 0.05 19.07
C ALA A 173 -8.39 -1.19 19.58
N ASP A 174 -8.67 -2.38 19.03
CA ASP A 174 -8.05 -3.62 19.49
C ASP A 174 -6.61 -3.79 18.97
N ALA A 175 -6.25 -3.11 17.88
CA ALA A 175 -4.95 -3.26 17.21
C ALA A 175 -4.08 -2.00 17.22
N GLY A 176 -4.69 -0.83 17.42
CA GLY A 176 -4.08 0.49 17.27
C GLY A 176 -3.99 1.28 18.57
N ASP A 177 -4.41 0.72 19.70
CA ASP A 177 -4.15 1.30 21.02
C ASP A 177 -2.82 0.79 21.58
N CYS A 178 -1.91 1.73 21.84
CA CYS A 178 -0.64 1.45 22.50
C CYS A 178 -0.38 2.36 23.71
N SER A 179 -1.45 2.95 24.27
CA SER A 179 -1.35 3.88 25.40
C SER A 179 -0.71 3.25 26.65
N ASP A 180 -0.87 1.94 26.83
CA ASP A 180 -0.29 1.18 27.96
C ASP A 180 1.08 0.54 27.64
N VAL A 181 1.67 0.82 26.48
CA VAL A 181 2.93 0.21 26.04
C VAL A 181 4.11 1.14 26.27
N ASN A 182 5.16 0.64 26.94
CA ASN A 182 6.41 1.37 27.12
C ASN A 182 7.39 1.08 25.98
N PHE A 183 7.72 2.11 25.20
CA PHE A 183 8.64 2.00 24.05
C PHE A 183 10.10 2.34 24.37
N THR A 184 10.43 2.60 25.64
CA THR A 184 11.81 2.90 26.06
C THR A 184 12.74 1.72 25.76
N GLY A 185 13.76 1.94 24.94
CA GLY A 185 14.75 0.92 24.59
C GLY A 185 14.27 -0.13 23.57
N VAL A 186 13.10 0.05 22.97
CA VAL A 186 12.62 -0.82 21.89
C VAL A 186 13.46 -0.62 20.63
N THR A 187 14.10 -1.70 20.18
CA THR A 187 14.93 -1.71 18.96
C THR A 187 14.19 -2.28 17.75
N GLU A 188 13.18 -3.12 17.99
CA GLU A 188 12.43 -3.82 16.96
C GLU A 188 10.94 -3.90 17.34
N VAL A 189 10.07 -3.69 16.36
CA VAL A 189 8.62 -3.91 16.46
C VAL A 189 8.25 -4.88 15.33
N VAL A 190 7.57 -5.96 15.71
CA VAL A 190 7.12 -7.00 14.77
C VAL A 190 5.59 -6.95 14.71
N SER A 191 5.03 -6.87 13.52
CA SER A 191 3.60 -7.09 13.28
C SER A 191 3.39 -8.39 12.53
N ASP A 192 2.38 -9.16 12.93
CA ASP A 192 1.89 -10.27 12.12
C ASP A 192 1.01 -9.74 10.98
N ARG A 193 1.08 -10.43 9.83
CA ARG A 193 0.36 -10.06 8.60
C ARG A 193 -1.06 -10.61 8.60
#